data_AF-A0A2M8A190-F1
#
_entry.id   AF-A0A2M8A190-F1
#
_cell.length_a   1.000
_cell.length_b   1.000
_cell.length_c   1.000
_cell.angle_alpha   90.00
_cell.angle_beta   90.00
_cell.angle_gamma   90.00
#
_symmetry.space_group_name_H-M   'P 1'
#
loop_
_entity.id
_entity.type
_entity.pdbx_description
1 polymer ?
#
loop_
_entity_poly.entity_id
_entity_poly.type
_entity_poly.pdbx_seq_one_letter_code
_entity_poly.pdbx_strand_id
1 'polypeptide(L)' 'MKYKGMTINEALCESGLINRFDKAVLIKDAQEVRKILEQLELDDSSIVPILKHYGLLNSK' A
#
# COMPACT_ATOMS: atom_id res chain seq x y z
N MET A 1 12.81 -0.92 -9.67
CA MET A 1 11.39 -0.70 -9.31
C MET A 1 10.54 -0.95 -10.54
N LYS A 2 9.80 -2.07 -10.52
CA LYS A 2 8.98 -2.55 -11.64
C LYS A 2 7.86 -1.58 -12.06
N TYR A 3 7.48 -0.68 -11.15
CA TYR A 3 6.37 0.27 -11.29
C TYR A 3 6.83 1.74 -11.34
N LYS A 4 8.09 2.00 -11.71
CA LYS A 4 8.66 3.35 -11.74
C LYS A 4 7.93 4.20 -12.80
N GLY A 5 7.18 5.21 -12.35
CA GLY A 5 6.37 6.09 -13.21
C GLY A 5 4.87 5.80 -13.20
N MET A 6 4.43 4.76 -12.49
CA MET A 6 3.01 4.47 -12.24
C MET A 6 2.57 4.96 -10.87
N THR A 7 1.28 5.25 -10.74
CA THR A 7 0.64 5.46 -9.45
C THR A 7 0.48 4.13 -8.72
N ILE A 8 0.35 4.18 -7.38
CA ILE A 8 0.16 2.98 -6.56
C ILE A 8 -1.12 2.23 -6.95
N ASN A 9 -2.19 2.96 -7.31
CA ASN A 9 -3.45 2.35 -7.76
C ASN A 9 -3.27 1.55 -9.05
N GLU A 10 -2.48 2.05 -10.00
CA GLU A 10 -2.17 1.32 -11.23
C GLU A 10 -1.37 0.05 -10.92
N ALA A 11 -0.33 0.14 -10.09
CA ALA A 11 0.47 -1.02 -9.67
C ALA A 11 -0.36 -2.08 -8.93
N LEU A 12 -1.28 -1.65 -8.07
CA LEU A 12 -2.23 -2.52 -7.37
C LEU A 12 -3.21 -3.19 -8.33
N CYS A 13 -3.66 -2.47 -9.37
CA CYS A 13 -4.57 -2.98 -10.38
C CYS A 13 -3.89 -4.05 -11.24
N GLU A 14 -2.71 -3.75 -11.80
CA GLU A 14 -1.93 -4.70 -12.61
C GLU A 14 -1.52 -5.95 -11.83
N SER A 15 -1.26 -5.81 -10.53
CA SER A 15 -0.87 -6.93 -9.67
C SER A 15 -2.07 -7.73 -9.13
N GLY A 16 -3.30 -7.28 -9.40
CA GLY A 16 -4.53 -7.91 -8.89
C GLY A 16 -4.72 -7.76 -7.37
N LEU A 17 -3.93 -6.91 -6.72
CA LEU A 17 -3.94 -6.71 -5.27
C LEU A 17 -4.90 -5.60 -4.81
N ILE A 18 -5.45 -4.82 -5.74
CA ILE A 18 -6.32 -3.66 -5.46
C ILE A 18 -7.50 -3.98 -4.54
N ASN A 19 -8.20 -5.11 -4.76
CA ASN A 19 -9.34 -5.50 -3.95
C ASN A 19 -8.91 -5.90 -2.52
N ARG A 20 -7.73 -6.53 -2.38
CA ARG A 20 -7.19 -6.89 -1.06
C ARG A 20 -6.71 -5.66 -0.30
N PHE A 21 -6.09 -4.72 -1.02
CA PHE A 21 -5.63 -3.45 -0.46
C PHE A 21 -6.81 -2.62 0.04
N ASP A 22 -7.85 -2.46 -0.79
CA ASP A 22 -9.03 -1.68 -0.44
C ASP A 22 -9.73 -2.26 0.81
N LYS A 23 -9.90 -3.59 0.85
CA LYS A 23 -10.41 -4.28 2.05
C LYS A 23 -9.55 -4.04 3.29
N ALA A 24 -8.23 -4.14 3.16
CA ALA A 24 -7.30 -3.94 4.27
C ALA A 24 -7.36 -2.50 4.80
N VAL A 25 -7.46 -1.50 3.91
CA VAL A 25 -7.67 -0.10 4.28
C VAL A 25 -9.02 0.09 4.98
N LEU A 26 -10.10 -0.49 4.46
CA LEU A 26 -11.46 -0.39 5.01
C LEU A 26 -11.53 -0.92 6.46
N ILE A 27 -10.89 -2.06 6.74
CA ILE A 27 -10.85 -2.64 8.10
C ILE A 27 -9.76 -2.04 8.99
N LYS A 28 -9.00 -1.06 8.47
CA LYS A 28 -7.85 -0.43 9.14
C LYS A 28 -6.71 -1.39 9.52
N ASP A 29 -6.46 -2.41 8.71
CA ASP A 29 -5.38 -3.37 8.91
C ASP A 29 -4.07 -2.85 8.31
N ALA A 30 -3.30 -2.11 9.11
CA ALA A 30 -2.01 -1.56 8.71
C ALA A 30 -0.98 -2.64 8.34
N GLN A 31 -1.04 -3.82 8.98
CA GLN A 31 -0.10 -4.90 8.70
C GLN A 31 -0.35 -5.50 7.32
N GLU A 32 -1.62 -5.73 6.99
CA GLU A 32 -1.99 -6.29 5.69
C GLU A 32 -1.72 -5.29 4.56
N VAL A 33 -2.03 -4.00 4.77
CA VAL A 33 -1.67 -2.93 3.81
C VAL A 33 -0.16 -2.90 3.57
N ARG A 34 0.66 -2.99 4.63
CA ARG A 34 2.12 -3.05 4.51
C ARG A 34 2.56 -4.26 3.67
N LYS A 35 2.08 -5.47 3.98
CA LYS A 35 2.44 -6.69 3.24
C LYS A 35 2.12 -6.59 1.75
N ILE A 36 0.99 -5.99 1.40
CA ILE A 36 0.58 -5.79 0.01
C ILE A 36 1.55 -4.84 -0.70
N LEU A 37 1.93 -3.73 -0.05
CA LEU A 37 2.87 -2.78 -0.63
C LEU A 37 4.29 -3.38 -0.73
N GLU A 38 4.71 -4.21 0.22
CA GLU A 38 5.98 -4.97 0.16
C GLU A 38 5.96 -5.98 -1.01
N GLN A 39 4.81 -6.60 -1.33
CA GLN A 39 4.68 -7.45 -2.53
C GLN A 39 4.83 -6.67 -3.84
N LEU A 40 4.54 -5.37 -3.84
CA LEU A 40 4.82 -4.47 -4.97
C LEU A 40 6.27 -4.01 -5.03
N GLU A 41 7.16 -4.59 -4.19
CA GLU A 41 8.55 -4.21 -4.06
C GLU A 41 8.72 -2.71 -3.71
N LEU A 42 7.76 -2.15 -2.95
CA LEU A 42 7.86 -0.79 -2.41
C LEU A 42 8.66 -0.80 -1.11
N ASP A 43 9.57 0.15 -0.98
CA ASP A 43 10.36 0.34 0.24
C ASP A 43 9.56 1.07 1.32
N ASP A 44 10.02 0.97 2.58
CA ASP A 44 9.43 1.66 3.74
C ASP A 44 9.27 3.18 3.49
N SER A 45 10.19 3.80 2.75
CA SER A 45 10.13 5.21 2.34
C SER A 45 8.87 5.56 1.53
N SER A 46 8.32 4.61 0.78
CA SER A 46 7.05 4.74 0.05
C SER A 46 5.88 4.22 0.88
N ILE A 47 6.05 3.15 1.65
CA ILE A 47 4.99 2.54 2.47
C ILE A 47 4.52 3.46 3.59
N VAL A 48 5.45 4.05 4.34
CA VAL A 48 5.16 4.93 5.48
C VAL A 48 4.22 6.09 5.12
N PRO A 49 4.47 6.89 4.07
CA PRO A 49 3.56 7.98 3.71
C PRO A 49 2.18 7.45 3.25
N ILE A 50 2.10 6.27 2.62
CA ILE A 50 0.83 5.65 2.23
C ILE A 50 0.02 5.26 3.47
N LEU A 51 0.65 4.57 4.43
CA LEU A 51 -0.01 4.19 5.69
C LEU A 51 -0.48 5.43 6.46
N LYS A 52 0.30 6.51 6.47
CA LYS A 52 -0.11 7.79 7.06
C LYS A 52 -1.29 8.43 6.33
N HIS A 53 -1.28 8.42 4.99
CA HIS A 53 -2.36 8.97 4.17
C HIS A 53 -3.72 8.30 4.47
N TYR A 54 -3.72 6.98 4.66
CA TYR A 54 -4.91 6.22 5.03
C TYR A 54 -5.22 6.20 6.54
N GLY A 55 -4.45 6.93 7.37
CA GLY A 55 -4.64 6.98 8.82
C GLY A 55 -4.35 5.67 9.54
N LEU A 56 -3.56 4.78 8.91
CA LEU A 56 -3.15 3.47 9.43
C LEU A 56 -1.88 3.54 10.27
N LEU A 57 -1.15 4.66 10.17
CA LEU A 57 0.05 4.93 10.95
C LEU A 57 -0.04 6.33 11.54
N ASN A 58 -0.34 6.42 12.84
CA ASN A 58 -0.18 7.66 13.60
C ASN A 58 1.23 7.70 14.16
N SER A 59 2.04 8.67 13.71
CA SER A 59 3.21 9.10 14.48
C SER A 59 2.67 9.77 15.75
N LYS A 60 2.69 9.04 16.86
CA LYS A 60 2.55 9.61 18.20
C LYS A 60 3.69 10.59 18.47
#